data_AF-A0AAD6YSF7-F1
#
_entry.id   AF-A0AAD6YSF7-F1
#
_cell.length_a   1.000
_cell.length_b   1.000
_cell.length_c   1.000
_cell.angle_alpha   90.00
_cell.angle_beta   90.00
_cell.angle_gamma   90.00
#
_symmetry.space_group_name_H-M   'P 1'
#
loop_
_entity.id
_entity.type
_entity.pdbx_description
1 polymer ?
#
loop_
_entity_poly.entity_id
_entity_poly.type
_entity_poly.pdbx_seq_one_letter_code
_entity_poly.pdbx_strand_id
1 'polypeptide(L)'
;MAVCNSFSPAFYSTFEESEADMSLRSLNDALDESGSGSTPSGSSSLKTPAYSSTNPRSAASIRTLGPRSPADGRSSDTASLRRATSSTSSPTVPSTTPTTKEGKEKLPRVPGSTLHKVKSSPRLPHDADAEPAPSTALYWSKAPVFGTIPVRIMRAHTVTLVDTTAWLFGGCDDKDCGKDVFCFDIETMQWSRPEVIGDVPPPSRAHTATAVDRKIVVYGGGQGSTYYDTVYVLDTVMRRWTKPIVAGANPPPRRAHTAVLYKGKIWVFGGGNGMTALNDVWTLDVSNTGKMRWDEVQTTGRKPSHRGYHSANLAGNIMIIVGGSDGKDCFNDMWCLNLDTLRWTKLIIDKSYRRLSHTSTLVGSYLFIIGGHDGTVYCKDVLLFNLITLSFEPRETLGKAPSPRGYHVTLLADSRLFLFGGFNGITPFEEVLILDLAAAAYLPQVTHFDLHLPE
;
A
#
# COMPACT_ATOMS: atom_id res chain seq x y z
N MET A 1 51.44 17.15 -20.76
CA MET A 1 51.20 16.89 -19.33
C MET A 1 49.70 16.73 -19.18
N ALA A 2 49.09 15.53 -19.22
CA ALA A 2 49.13 14.47 -18.20
C ALA A 2 48.80 15.08 -16.81
N VAL A 3 47.77 14.69 -16.06
CA VAL A 3 47.29 13.32 -15.73
C VAL A 3 45.78 13.33 -15.36
N CYS A 4 45.10 12.22 -15.65
CA CYS A 4 43.74 11.81 -15.25
C CYS A 4 43.46 11.85 -13.74
N ASN A 5 42.17 11.89 -13.36
CA ASN A 5 41.62 10.78 -12.58
C ASN A 5 40.10 10.60 -12.78
N SER A 6 39.77 9.33 -12.97
CA SER A 6 38.50 8.67 -13.20
C SER A 6 37.43 8.98 -12.15
N PHE A 7 36.23 9.38 -12.58
CA PHE A 7 35.02 9.29 -11.77
C PHE A 7 34.49 7.85 -11.85
N SER A 8 34.38 7.21 -10.69
CA SER A 8 33.78 5.88 -10.52
C SER A 8 32.25 5.95 -10.63
N PRO A 9 31.58 5.05 -11.39
CA PRO A 9 30.14 4.96 -11.46
C PRO A 9 29.62 4.05 -10.32
N ALA A 10 29.58 4.54 -9.08
CA ALA A 10 29.24 3.71 -7.92
C ALA A 10 28.34 4.44 -6.90
N PHE A 11 27.23 5.03 -7.33
CA PHE A 11 26.20 5.57 -6.41
C PHE A 11 24.75 5.50 -6.92
N TYR A 12 24.54 5.17 -8.20
CA TYR A 12 23.20 4.98 -8.79
C TYR A 12 22.45 3.76 -8.22
N SER A 13 23.10 2.95 -7.40
CA SER A 13 22.68 1.59 -7.13
C SER A 13 22.22 1.32 -5.70
N THR A 14 22.45 2.14 -4.67
CA THR A 14 22.29 1.66 -3.28
C THR A 14 20.89 1.14 -2.90
N PHE A 15 19.80 1.70 -3.45
CA PHE A 15 18.45 1.12 -3.24
C PHE A 15 18.09 -0.02 -4.21
N GLU A 16 18.68 -0.08 -5.41
CA GLU A 16 18.43 -1.17 -6.37
C GLU A 16 19.35 -2.37 -6.15
N GLU A 17 20.62 -2.14 -5.84
CA GLU A 17 21.56 -3.12 -5.31
C GLU A 17 21.18 -3.57 -3.91
N SER A 18 20.63 -2.74 -3.01
CA SER A 18 20.06 -3.29 -1.77
C SER A 18 18.80 -4.11 -2.06
N GLU A 19 17.89 -3.67 -2.94
CA GLU A 19 16.77 -4.50 -3.39
C GLU A 19 17.23 -5.83 -4.02
N ALA A 20 18.29 -5.81 -4.83
CA ALA A 20 18.85 -6.96 -5.51
C ALA A 20 19.69 -7.86 -4.57
N ASP A 21 20.52 -7.30 -3.70
CA ASP A 21 21.30 -8.01 -2.68
C ASP A 21 20.36 -8.64 -1.63
N MET A 22 19.30 -7.93 -1.23
CA MET A 22 18.23 -8.51 -0.40
C MET A 22 17.51 -9.67 -1.12
N SER A 23 17.27 -9.57 -2.44
CA SER A 23 16.69 -10.68 -3.22
C SER A 23 17.63 -11.88 -3.33
N LEU A 24 18.93 -11.66 -3.52
CA LEU A 24 19.95 -12.71 -3.65
C LEU A 24 20.19 -13.44 -2.33
N ARG A 25 20.21 -12.72 -1.20
CA ARG A 25 20.31 -13.33 0.13
C ARG A 25 19.08 -14.20 0.44
N SER A 26 17.88 -13.69 0.15
CA SER A 26 16.65 -14.46 0.34
C SER A 26 16.56 -15.72 -0.53
N LEU A 27 17.13 -15.70 -1.74
CA LEU A 27 17.21 -16.88 -2.62
C LEU A 27 18.17 -17.93 -2.06
N ASN A 28 19.32 -17.51 -1.51
CA ASN A 28 20.28 -18.43 -0.91
C ASN A 28 19.72 -19.10 0.35
N ASP A 29 19.03 -18.34 1.22
CA ASP A 29 18.39 -18.89 2.42
C ASP A 29 17.24 -19.87 2.06
N ALA A 30 16.47 -19.58 0.99
CA ALA A 30 15.42 -20.48 0.50
C ALA A 30 15.97 -21.79 -0.11
N LEU A 31 17.19 -21.75 -0.67
CA LEU A 31 17.88 -22.94 -1.14
C LEU A 31 18.43 -23.76 0.04
N ASP A 32 18.90 -23.10 1.11
CA ASP A 32 19.39 -23.76 2.33
C ASP A 32 18.26 -24.39 3.18
N GLU A 33 17.03 -23.85 3.15
CA GLU A 33 15.87 -24.50 3.81
C GLU A 33 15.36 -25.76 3.08
N SER A 34 15.86 -26.05 1.87
CA SER A 34 15.49 -27.26 1.10
C SER A 34 16.42 -28.47 1.29
N GLY A 35 17.43 -28.38 2.17
CA GLY A 35 18.40 -29.46 2.38
C GLY A 35 18.67 -29.75 3.85
N SER A 36 18.01 -30.76 4.43
CA SER A 36 18.52 -31.42 5.63
C SER A 36 19.08 -32.79 5.26
N GLY A 37 20.37 -33.01 5.55
CA GLY A 37 21.00 -34.32 5.40
C GLY A 37 22.53 -34.36 5.47
N SER A 38 23.05 -34.38 6.70
CA SER A 38 24.29 -35.07 7.13
C SER A 38 25.67 -34.37 7.12
N THR A 39 26.43 -34.80 8.14
CA THR A 39 27.68 -34.38 8.81
C THR A 39 29.01 -34.58 8.04
N PRO A 40 30.17 -34.13 8.58
CA PRO A 40 31.27 -33.58 7.79
C PRO A 40 32.47 -34.53 7.56
N SER A 41 33.24 -34.29 6.50
CA SER A 41 34.61 -34.80 6.36
C SER A 41 35.47 -33.99 5.37
N GLY A 42 36.60 -33.48 5.86
CA GLY A 42 37.95 -33.69 5.28
C GLY A 42 38.34 -33.17 3.88
N SER A 43 39.30 -32.24 3.91
CA SER A 43 40.54 -32.15 3.10
C SER A 43 40.58 -31.51 1.68
N SER A 44 41.40 -30.44 1.62
CA SER A 44 42.51 -30.11 0.70
C SER A 44 42.34 -29.97 -0.84
N SER A 45 42.53 -28.70 -1.28
CA SER A 45 43.53 -28.21 -2.26
C SER A 45 43.54 -28.69 -3.74
N LEU A 46 43.38 -27.75 -4.69
CA LEU A 46 44.39 -27.29 -5.70
C LEU A 46 43.75 -26.77 -7.02
N LYS A 47 44.17 -25.53 -7.36
CA LYS A 47 44.56 -24.95 -8.67
C LYS A 47 43.68 -25.06 -9.94
N THR A 48 43.42 -23.86 -10.48
CA THR A 48 43.15 -23.38 -11.87
C THR A 48 44.09 -23.96 -12.97
N PRO A 49 43.98 -23.67 -14.31
CA PRO A 49 43.21 -22.59 -15.00
C PRO A 49 42.57 -22.88 -16.40
N ALA A 50 41.76 -21.89 -16.85
CA ALA A 50 41.56 -21.31 -18.19
C ALA A 50 41.31 -22.18 -19.45
N TYR A 51 40.31 -21.79 -20.27
CA TYR A 51 40.54 -21.38 -21.67
C TYR A 51 39.35 -20.58 -22.25
N SER A 52 39.70 -19.70 -23.17
CA SER A 52 38.88 -18.75 -23.94
C SER A 52 38.19 -19.37 -25.15
N SER A 53 37.19 -18.67 -25.72
CA SER A 53 37.05 -18.34 -27.16
C SER A 53 35.57 -18.07 -27.52
N THR A 54 35.25 -16.83 -27.89
CA THR A 54 35.01 -16.31 -29.27
C THR A 54 33.55 -16.36 -29.72
N ASN A 55 33.00 -15.16 -29.94
CA ASN A 55 31.91 -14.87 -30.88
C ASN A 55 32.23 -15.38 -32.29
N PRO A 56 31.19 -15.56 -33.13
CA PRO A 56 31.16 -14.72 -34.32
C PRO A 56 29.78 -14.10 -34.63
N ARG A 57 29.86 -12.95 -35.31
CA ARG A 57 28.79 -12.22 -36.01
C ARG A 57 28.45 -12.90 -37.35
N SER A 58 27.23 -12.65 -37.85
CA SER A 58 26.83 -12.26 -39.23
C SER A 58 25.36 -12.66 -39.44
N ALA A 59 24.51 -12.12 -40.32
CA ALA A 59 24.43 -10.95 -41.21
C ALA A 59 22.93 -10.86 -41.58
N ALA A 60 22.29 -9.68 -41.50
CA ALA A 60 21.87 -8.82 -42.62
C ALA A 60 20.97 -9.44 -43.72
N SER A 61 19.84 -8.75 -43.98
CA SER A 61 19.14 -8.48 -45.27
C SER A 61 17.61 -8.67 -45.16
N ILE A 62 16.69 -7.94 -45.81
CA ILE A 62 16.65 -6.78 -46.72
C ILE A 62 15.20 -6.21 -46.69
N ARG A 63 15.08 -4.93 -47.07
CA ARG A 63 13.93 -4.03 -47.41
C ARG A 63 12.66 -4.72 -47.97
N THR A 64 11.44 -4.15 -47.94
CA THR A 64 11.01 -2.99 -48.77
C THR A 64 9.64 -2.40 -48.39
N LEU A 65 9.57 -1.08 -48.61
CA LEU A 65 8.51 -0.05 -48.65
C LEU A 65 7.08 -0.44 -49.07
N GLY A 66 6.09 0.23 -48.45
CA GLY A 66 5.19 1.14 -49.19
C GLY A 66 3.68 0.87 -49.16
N PRO A 67 2.83 1.92 -49.27
CA PRO A 67 1.53 2.03 -48.58
C PRO A 67 0.31 1.93 -49.52
N ARG A 68 -0.91 1.84 -48.96
CA ARG A 68 -2.17 2.26 -49.61
C ARG A 68 -3.38 2.29 -48.66
N SER A 69 -3.97 3.47 -48.49
CA SER A 69 -5.43 3.71 -48.37
C SER A 69 -5.93 4.12 -49.77
N PRO A 70 -7.24 4.12 -50.15
CA PRO A 70 -8.25 5.00 -49.51
C PRO A 70 -9.74 4.54 -49.54
N ALA A 71 -10.54 5.27 -48.72
CA ALA A 71 -11.88 5.84 -48.95
C ALA A 71 -13.19 5.02 -49.07
N ASP A 72 -14.18 5.56 -48.34
CA ASP A 72 -15.62 5.73 -48.58
C ASP A 72 -16.67 4.62 -48.36
N GLY A 73 -17.71 4.98 -47.58
CA GLY A 73 -18.97 4.26 -47.47
C GLY A 73 -19.87 4.75 -46.33
N ARG A 74 -20.77 5.71 -46.60
CA ARG A 74 -21.86 6.18 -45.73
C ARG A 74 -23.04 5.19 -45.70
N SER A 75 -23.67 5.00 -44.53
CA SER A 75 -25.14 4.98 -44.29
C SER A 75 -25.39 4.84 -42.78
N SER A 76 -25.83 5.88 -42.07
CA SER A 76 -27.24 6.15 -41.74
C SER A 76 -28.08 4.91 -41.45
N ASP A 77 -28.36 4.64 -40.17
CA ASP A 77 -29.70 4.24 -39.78
C ASP A 77 -30.05 4.76 -38.37
N THR A 78 -31.15 5.49 -38.37
CA THR A 78 -31.85 6.09 -37.25
C THR A 78 -32.82 5.09 -36.65
N ALA A 79 -32.80 4.90 -35.33
CA ALA A 79 -33.98 4.39 -34.62
C ALA A 79 -34.08 5.08 -33.26
N SER A 80 -34.96 6.08 -33.23
CA SER A 80 -35.49 6.70 -32.04
C SER A 80 -36.66 5.86 -31.53
N LEU A 81 -36.68 5.55 -30.24
CA LEU A 81 -37.91 5.09 -29.57
C LEU A 81 -38.21 6.00 -28.37
N ARG A 82 -39.46 6.46 -28.41
CA ARG A 82 -40.05 7.50 -27.58
C ARG A 82 -40.45 6.96 -26.21
N ARG A 83 -40.27 7.86 -25.25
CA ARG A 83 -41.01 8.09 -24.00
C ARG A 83 -42.47 7.61 -24.00
N ALA A 84 -42.88 6.97 -22.90
CA ALA A 84 -44.27 6.94 -22.45
C ALA A 84 -44.34 7.21 -20.94
N THR A 85 -45.26 8.09 -20.57
CA THR A 85 -45.61 8.57 -19.22
C THR A 85 -47.10 8.27 -18.97
N SER A 86 -47.46 7.77 -17.78
CA SER A 86 -48.79 7.87 -17.13
C SER A 86 -48.72 7.15 -15.77
N SER A 87 -48.63 7.82 -14.61
CA SER A 87 -49.71 8.43 -13.78
C SER A 87 -50.62 7.44 -13.03
N THR A 88 -50.52 7.52 -11.69
CA THR A 88 -51.57 7.39 -10.63
C THR A 88 -52.35 6.08 -10.44
N SER A 89 -52.22 5.46 -9.24
CA SER A 89 -53.15 5.64 -8.10
C SER A 89 -52.87 4.66 -6.95
N SER A 90 -52.89 5.17 -5.71
CA SER A 90 -52.87 4.42 -4.46
C SER A 90 -54.31 4.07 -4.02
N PRO A 91 -54.47 3.11 -3.08
CA PRO A 91 -55.43 3.36 -2.01
C PRO A 91 -54.92 2.99 -0.61
N THR A 92 -55.48 3.70 0.36
CA THR A 92 -55.16 3.78 1.79
C THR A 92 -56.23 3.00 2.62
N VAL A 93 -55.79 2.12 3.54
CA VAL A 93 -56.16 1.96 4.98
C VAL A 93 -57.66 1.75 5.37
N PRO A 94 -58.01 0.80 6.27
CA PRO A 94 -58.06 1.09 7.72
C PRO A 94 -57.61 -0.02 8.70
N SER A 95 -57.02 0.45 9.81
CA SER A 95 -56.79 -0.27 11.06
C SER A 95 -58.06 -0.32 11.91
N THR A 96 -58.33 -1.45 12.55
CA THR A 96 -59.17 -1.52 13.76
C THR A 96 -58.66 -2.63 14.69
N THR A 97 -58.24 -2.23 15.89
CA THR A 97 -58.05 -3.07 17.07
C THR A 97 -59.40 -3.57 17.60
N PRO A 98 -59.43 -4.74 18.25
CA PRO A 98 -60.07 -4.80 19.56
C PRO A 98 -59.29 -5.58 20.62
N THR A 99 -59.38 -5.07 21.83
CA THR A 99 -59.06 -5.69 23.12
C THR A 99 -60.14 -6.72 23.51
N THR A 100 -59.78 -7.88 24.07
CA THR A 100 -60.25 -8.44 25.36
C THR A 100 -59.93 -9.94 25.58
N LYS A 101 -59.37 -10.21 26.76
CA LYS A 101 -59.53 -11.33 27.72
C LYS A 101 -59.64 -12.81 27.27
N GLU A 102 -58.64 -13.56 27.75
CA GLU A 102 -58.64 -14.90 28.37
C GLU A 102 -59.77 -15.91 28.04
N GLY A 103 -59.36 -17.01 27.42
CA GLY A 103 -60.02 -18.32 27.48
C GLY A 103 -58.99 -19.42 27.22
N LYS A 104 -58.71 -20.25 28.23
CA LYS A 104 -57.84 -21.42 28.13
C LYS A 104 -58.53 -22.52 27.32
N GLU A 105 -58.00 -22.87 26.16
CA GLU A 105 -58.22 -24.19 25.56
C GLU A 105 -56.89 -24.80 25.09
N LYS A 106 -56.62 -26.01 25.58
CA LYS A 106 -55.45 -26.82 25.26
C LYS A 106 -55.66 -27.48 23.90
N LEU A 107 -54.73 -27.28 22.97
CA LEU A 107 -54.56 -28.09 21.75
C LEU A 107 -53.13 -28.67 21.70
N PRO A 108 -52.95 -29.85 21.07
CA PRO A 108 -51.94 -30.84 21.47
C PRO A 108 -50.52 -30.49 21.04
N ARG A 109 -49.56 -30.91 21.87
CA ARG A 109 -48.10 -30.85 21.61
C ARG A 109 -47.76 -31.62 20.34
N VAL A 110 -47.24 -30.92 19.33
CA VAL A 110 -46.36 -31.51 18.30
C VAL A 110 -44.95 -31.60 18.90
N PRO A 111 -44.34 -32.79 19.01
CA PRO A 111 -42.95 -32.90 19.45
C PRO A 111 -42.01 -32.56 18.29
N GLY A 112 -41.12 -31.60 18.50
CA GLY A 112 -39.91 -31.45 17.69
C GLY A 112 -39.97 -30.34 16.64
N SER A 113 -39.88 -29.08 17.07
CA SER A 113 -39.12 -28.10 16.30
C SER A 113 -38.22 -27.35 17.28
N THR A 114 -37.02 -27.88 17.50
CA THR A 114 -35.90 -27.05 17.96
C THR A 114 -35.75 -25.97 16.91
N LEU A 115 -36.21 -24.75 17.22
CA LEU A 115 -35.77 -23.54 16.54
C LEU A 115 -34.25 -23.52 16.69
N HIS A 116 -33.55 -24.06 15.69
CA HIS A 116 -32.14 -23.81 15.53
C HIS A 116 -32.04 -22.29 15.38
N LYS A 117 -31.66 -21.61 16.46
CA LYS A 117 -30.98 -20.33 16.36
C LYS A 117 -29.75 -20.62 15.52
N VAL A 118 -29.89 -20.47 14.20
CA VAL A 118 -28.76 -20.38 13.29
C VAL A 118 -28.10 -19.07 13.66
N LYS A 119 -27.24 -19.10 14.68
CA LYS A 119 -26.10 -18.19 14.72
C LYS A 119 -25.25 -18.65 13.55
N SER A 120 -25.54 -18.13 12.36
CA SER A 120 -24.62 -18.25 11.25
C SER A 120 -23.40 -17.41 11.63
N SER A 121 -22.43 -18.05 12.28
CA SER A 121 -21.07 -17.54 12.28
C SER A 121 -20.73 -17.35 10.80
N PRO A 122 -20.40 -16.12 10.36
CA PRO A 122 -20.09 -15.88 8.96
C PRO A 122 -18.96 -16.84 8.56
N ARG A 123 -19.22 -17.74 7.61
CA ARG A 123 -18.18 -18.57 7.00
C ARG A 123 -17.72 -17.86 5.75
N LEU A 124 -16.41 -17.79 5.57
CA LEU A 124 -15.83 -17.24 4.36
C LEU A 124 -16.24 -18.14 3.18
N PRO A 125 -16.78 -17.57 2.08
CA PRO A 125 -17.28 -18.35 0.94
C PRO A 125 -16.25 -19.28 0.28
N HIS A 126 -14.95 -19.05 0.50
CA HIS A 126 -13.85 -19.76 -0.18
C HIS A 126 -12.94 -20.57 0.75
N ASP A 127 -13.30 -20.70 2.02
CA ASP A 127 -12.51 -21.47 2.98
C ASP A 127 -13.45 -22.26 3.89
N ALA A 128 -14.00 -23.36 3.35
CA ALA A 128 -14.96 -24.21 4.04
C ALA A 128 -14.39 -24.78 5.36
N ASP A 129 -13.06 -24.89 5.42
CA ASP A 129 -12.27 -25.41 6.53
C ASP A 129 -11.74 -24.31 7.47
N ALA A 130 -12.07 -23.04 7.24
CA ALA A 130 -11.67 -21.97 8.15
C ALA A 130 -12.45 -22.05 9.46
N GLU A 131 -11.72 -22.21 10.57
CA GLU A 131 -12.29 -22.13 11.91
C GLU A 131 -12.87 -20.73 12.16
N PRO A 132 -14.09 -20.62 12.71
CA PRO A 132 -14.70 -19.33 13.01
C PRO A 132 -13.80 -18.47 13.89
N ALA A 133 -13.57 -17.22 13.48
CA ALA A 133 -12.80 -16.26 14.24
C ALA A 133 -13.46 -15.96 15.60
N PRO A 134 -12.74 -16.07 16.73
CA PRO A 134 -13.21 -15.55 18.00
C PRO A 134 -13.41 -14.04 17.92
N SER A 135 -14.52 -13.51 18.42
CA SER A 135 -14.85 -12.07 18.34
C SER A 135 -13.84 -11.14 19.04
N THR A 136 -12.96 -11.70 19.87
CA THR A 136 -11.95 -10.98 20.66
C THR A 136 -10.54 -11.08 20.08
N ALA A 137 -10.34 -11.82 18.99
CA ALA A 137 -9.02 -12.04 18.41
C ALA A 137 -8.83 -11.27 17.10
N LEU A 138 -7.58 -10.91 16.80
CA LEU A 138 -7.19 -10.46 15.47
C LEU A 138 -7.16 -11.70 14.56
N TYR A 139 -7.86 -11.68 13.43
CA TYR A 139 -7.97 -12.85 12.56
C TYR A 139 -7.64 -12.53 11.10
N TRP A 140 -6.68 -13.28 10.55
CA TRP A 140 -6.31 -13.19 9.14
C TRP A 140 -7.16 -14.11 8.28
N SER A 141 -7.69 -13.55 7.21
CA SER A 141 -8.40 -14.28 6.16
C SER A 141 -8.00 -13.80 4.77
N LYS A 142 -8.23 -14.64 3.76
CA LYS A 142 -8.13 -14.23 2.36
C LYS A 142 -9.44 -13.56 1.95
N ALA A 143 -9.36 -12.39 1.33
CA ALA A 143 -10.55 -11.68 0.85
C ALA A 143 -11.20 -12.46 -0.31
N PRO A 144 -12.54 -12.61 -0.33
CA PRO A 144 -13.25 -13.27 -1.40
C PRO A 144 -13.42 -12.35 -2.61
N VAL A 145 -12.33 -12.12 -3.35
CA VAL A 145 -12.30 -11.12 -4.43
C VAL A 145 -12.82 -11.68 -5.75
N PHE A 146 -13.48 -10.83 -6.55
CA PHE A 146 -13.93 -11.15 -7.91
C PHE A 146 -13.89 -9.93 -8.83
N GLY A 147 -14.24 -10.09 -10.11
CA GLY A 147 -14.29 -9.00 -11.09
C GLY A 147 -13.02 -8.88 -11.93
N THR A 148 -12.65 -7.65 -12.31
CA THR A 148 -11.47 -7.39 -13.16
C THR A 148 -10.20 -7.30 -12.31
N ILE A 149 -9.74 -8.45 -11.86
CA ILE A 149 -8.58 -8.58 -10.96
C ILE A 149 -7.30 -8.08 -11.67
N PRO A 150 -6.43 -7.30 -10.98
CA PRO A 150 -5.14 -6.92 -11.53
C PRO A 150 -4.31 -8.14 -11.92
N VAL A 151 -4.06 -8.33 -13.21
CA VAL A 151 -3.27 -9.47 -13.73
C VAL A 151 -1.77 -9.26 -13.49
N ARG A 152 -1.34 -8.01 -13.29
CA ARG A 152 0.04 -7.70 -12.93
C ARG A 152 0.19 -7.74 -11.42
N ILE A 153 1.21 -8.46 -11.00
CA ILE A 153 1.60 -8.59 -9.60
C ILE A 153 2.54 -7.43 -9.28
N MET A 154 2.20 -6.61 -8.28
CA MET A 154 2.85 -5.32 -8.11
C MET A 154 3.45 -5.16 -6.72
N ARG A 155 4.74 -4.83 -6.67
CA ARG A 155 5.41 -4.31 -5.47
C ARG A 155 5.54 -2.80 -5.56
N ALA A 156 5.57 -2.13 -4.41
CA ALA A 156 5.78 -0.68 -4.30
C ALA A 156 4.72 0.14 -5.10
N HIS A 157 3.50 -0.38 -5.16
CA HIS A 157 2.32 0.34 -5.63
C HIS A 157 1.74 1.20 -4.49
N THR A 158 0.77 2.04 -4.80
CA THR A 158 -0.05 2.72 -3.78
C THR A 158 -1.49 2.23 -3.86
N VAL A 159 -2.15 2.20 -2.71
CA VAL A 159 -3.61 2.02 -2.60
C VAL A 159 -4.14 3.14 -1.72
N THR A 160 -5.06 3.93 -2.24
CA THR A 160 -5.67 5.06 -1.53
C THR A 160 -7.18 4.86 -1.46
N LEU A 161 -7.74 4.86 -0.26
CA LEU A 161 -9.19 4.79 -0.06
C LEU A 161 -9.83 6.15 -0.29
N VAL A 162 -10.84 6.19 -1.14
CA VAL A 162 -11.77 7.31 -1.29
C VAL A 162 -13.17 6.74 -1.20
N ASP A 163 -13.93 7.22 -0.22
CA ASP A 163 -15.23 6.66 0.17
C ASP A 163 -15.11 5.15 0.47
N THR A 164 -15.78 4.28 -0.30
CA THR A 164 -15.72 2.80 -0.18
C THR A 164 -14.79 2.15 -1.20
N THR A 165 -14.14 2.95 -2.05
CA THR A 165 -13.32 2.44 -3.15
C THR A 165 -11.84 2.63 -2.87
N ALA A 166 -11.10 1.54 -2.81
CA ALA A 166 -9.64 1.53 -2.75
C ALA A 166 -9.07 1.65 -4.17
N TRP A 167 -8.38 2.75 -4.44
CA TRP A 167 -7.77 3.05 -5.74
C TRP A 167 -6.31 2.61 -5.73
N LEU A 168 -5.97 1.63 -6.57
CA LEU A 168 -4.63 1.12 -6.76
C LEU A 168 -4.00 1.78 -7.99
N PHE A 169 -2.79 2.32 -7.82
CA PHE A 169 -2.00 2.90 -8.90
C PHE A 169 -0.51 2.55 -8.80
N GLY A 170 0.10 2.33 -9.96
CA GLY A 170 1.52 2.08 -10.13
C GLY A 170 2.02 0.80 -9.49
N GLY A 171 3.28 0.81 -9.04
CA GLY A 171 4.04 -0.38 -8.65
C GLY A 171 4.76 -1.02 -9.83
N CYS A 172 5.55 -2.04 -9.55
CA CYS A 172 6.34 -2.74 -10.56
C CYS A 172 6.31 -4.25 -10.39
N ASP A 173 6.55 -4.94 -11.49
CA ASP A 173 6.94 -6.35 -11.54
C ASP A 173 8.42 -6.46 -11.97
N ASP A 174 8.88 -7.66 -12.30
CA ASP A 174 10.26 -7.91 -12.75
C ASP A 174 10.58 -7.31 -14.13
N LYS A 175 9.56 -6.91 -14.89
CA LYS A 175 9.69 -6.39 -16.25
C LYS A 175 9.53 -4.89 -16.29
N ASP A 176 8.47 -4.37 -15.69
CA ASP A 176 8.11 -2.96 -15.82
C ASP A 176 7.25 -2.41 -14.67
N CYS A 177 7.13 -1.09 -14.63
CA CYS A 177 6.17 -0.39 -13.78
C CYS A 177 4.78 -0.34 -14.43
N GLY A 178 3.74 -0.28 -13.59
CA GLY A 178 2.36 -0.09 -13.99
C GLY A 178 1.98 1.39 -14.11
N LYS A 179 1.06 1.68 -15.02
CA LYS A 179 0.33 2.97 -15.10
C LYS A 179 -1.19 2.79 -15.03
N ASP A 180 -1.62 1.54 -14.86
CA ASP A 180 -3.03 1.19 -14.84
C ASP A 180 -3.63 1.56 -13.49
N VAL A 181 -4.90 1.98 -13.51
CA VAL A 181 -5.68 2.26 -12.32
C VAL A 181 -6.65 1.09 -12.12
N PHE A 182 -6.63 0.52 -10.92
CA PHE A 182 -7.59 -0.48 -10.49
C PHE A 182 -8.37 0.05 -9.29
N CYS A 183 -9.63 -0.34 -9.18
CA CYS A 183 -10.48 -0.02 -8.06
C CYS A 183 -10.92 -1.31 -7.38
N PHE A 184 -10.83 -1.35 -6.06
CA PHE A 184 -11.35 -2.41 -5.22
C PHE A 184 -12.44 -1.84 -4.33
N ASP A 185 -13.65 -2.31 -4.50
CA ASP A 185 -14.77 -1.96 -3.63
C ASP A 185 -14.71 -2.82 -2.36
N ILE A 186 -14.53 -2.18 -1.21
CA ILE A 186 -14.27 -2.87 0.08
C ILE A 186 -15.53 -3.54 0.67
N GLU A 187 -16.71 -3.15 0.20
CA GLU A 187 -17.99 -3.68 0.70
C GLU A 187 -18.35 -4.95 -0.06
N THR A 188 -18.22 -4.89 -1.39
CA THR A 188 -18.55 -5.99 -2.29
C THR A 188 -17.37 -6.92 -2.57
N MET A 189 -16.14 -6.53 -2.24
CA MET A 189 -14.89 -7.25 -2.60
C MET A 189 -14.66 -7.35 -4.12
N GLN A 190 -15.25 -6.44 -4.89
CA GLN A 190 -15.15 -6.45 -6.34
C GLN A 190 -13.98 -5.59 -6.83
N TRP A 191 -13.14 -6.19 -7.68
CA TRP A 191 -12.19 -5.46 -8.51
C TRP A 191 -12.85 -4.95 -9.79
N SER A 192 -12.49 -3.74 -10.17
CA SER A 192 -12.80 -3.14 -11.45
C SER A 192 -11.59 -2.38 -12.00
N ARG A 193 -11.59 -2.16 -13.32
CA ARG A 193 -10.59 -1.36 -14.01
C ARG A 193 -11.32 -0.18 -14.66
N PRO A 194 -11.46 0.96 -13.98
CA PRO A 194 -12.12 2.11 -14.57
C PRO A 194 -11.32 2.63 -15.77
N GLU A 195 -12.04 3.11 -16.78
CA GLU A 195 -11.42 3.97 -17.78
C GLU A 195 -11.06 5.31 -17.13
N VAL A 196 -9.80 5.73 -17.29
CA VAL A 196 -9.30 7.02 -16.83
C VAL A 196 -8.77 7.80 -18.02
N ILE A 197 -9.03 9.11 -18.02
CA ILE A 197 -8.69 10.03 -19.12
C ILE A 197 -7.86 11.21 -18.64
N GLY A 198 -7.38 12.04 -19.57
CA GLY A 198 -6.62 13.26 -19.24
C GLY A 198 -5.11 13.02 -19.21
N ASP A 199 -4.41 13.73 -18.32
CA ASP A 199 -2.95 13.72 -18.24
C ASP A 199 -2.46 12.51 -17.44
N VAL A 200 -2.61 11.31 -18.01
CA VAL A 200 -2.26 10.05 -17.34
C VAL A 200 -0.79 10.05 -16.92
N PRO A 201 -0.45 9.78 -15.64
CA PRO A 201 0.93 9.76 -15.18
C PRO A 201 1.75 8.67 -15.88
N PRO A 202 3.08 8.83 -15.99
CA PRO A 202 3.96 7.76 -16.43
C PRO A 202 3.89 6.56 -15.46
N PRO A 203 4.27 5.35 -15.92
CA PRO A 203 4.42 4.21 -15.02
C PRO A 203 5.36 4.52 -13.87
N SER A 204 5.00 4.15 -12.63
CA SER A 204 5.76 4.57 -11.46
C SER A 204 5.68 3.58 -10.31
N ARG A 205 6.79 3.39 -9.58
CA ARG A 205 6.85 2.67 -8.31
C ARG A 205 7.33 3.58 -7.18
N ALA A 206 7.02 3.20 -5.95
CA ALA A 206 7.47 3.89 -4.72
C ALA A 206 7.18 5.40 -4.73
N HIS A 207 6.05 5.81 -5.32
CA HIS A 207 5.48 7.14 -5.19
C HIS A 207 4.57 7.21 -3.94
N THR A 208 4.12 8.40 -3.59
CA THR A 208 3.04 8.57 -2.60
C THR A 208 1.74 8.92 -3.31
N ALA A 209 0.62 8.51 -2.73
CA ALA A 209 -0.72 8.84 -3.17
C ALA A 209 -1.57 9.22 -1.96
N THR A 210 -2.01 10.47 -1.91
CA THR A 210 -2.70 11.05 -0.75
C THR A 210 -4.11 11.46 -1.14
N ALA A 211 -5.11 10.99 -0.40
CA ALA A 211 -6.50 11.43 -0.57
C ALA A 211 -6.64 12.89 -0.14
N VAL A 212 -7.26 13.72 -0.99
CA VAL A 212 -7.62 15.11 -0.72
C VAL A 212 -9.06 15.28 -1.20
N ASP A 213 -10.01 15.26 -0.27
CA ASP A 213 -11.44 15.11 -0.55
C ASP A 213 -11.70 13.87 -1.45
N ARG A 214 -12.41 14.05 -2.57
CA ARG A 214 -12.64 13.02 -3.60
C ARG A 214 -11.61 13.06 -4.73
N LYS A 215 -10.36 13.40 -4.39
CA LYS A 215 -9.24 13.39 -5.32
C LYS A 215 -8.07 12.65 -4.71
N ILE A 216 -7.19 12.14 -5.56
CA ILE A 216 -5.95 11.50 -5.15
C ILE A 216 -4.80 12.30 -5.75
N VAL A 217 -3.92 12.81 -4.91
CA VAL A 217 -2.71 13.53 -5.33
C VAL A 217 -1.55 12.55 -5.28
N VAL A 218 -0.96 12.27 -6.45
CA VAL A 218 0.21 11.40 -6.62
C VAL A 218 1.45 12.26 -6.77
N TYR A 219 2.51 11.93 -6.04
CA TYR A 219 3.78 12.63 -6.10
C TYR A 219 4.98 11.68 -6.15
N GLY A 220 5.92 12.01 -7.04
CA GLY A 220 7.21 11.36 -7.18
C GLY A 220 7.16 9.93 -7.70
N GLY A 221 8.03 9.07 -7.15
CA GLY A 221 8.26 7.71 -7.63
C GLY A 221 9.26 7.68 -8.80
N GLY A 222 9.15 6.68 -9.65
CA GLY A 222 10.05 6.49 -10.78
C GLY A 222 9.92 5.16 -11.49
N GLN A 223 10.68 5.00 -12.57
CA GLN A 223 10.79 3.78 -13.36
C GLN A 223 12.26 3.59 -13.78
N GLY A 224 12.81 2.39 -13.50
CA GLY A 224 14.24 2.13 -13.65
C GLY A 224 15.09 3.17 -12.89
N SER A 225 16.06 3.74 -13.58
CA SER A 225 16.94 4.80 -13.06
C SER A 225 16.33 6.21 -13.06
N THR A 226 15.13 6.39 -13.62
CA THR A 226 14.48 7.70 -13.71
C THR A 226 13.58 7.93 -12.51
N TYR A 227 13.86 8.99 -11.75
CA TYR A 227 13.07 9.42 -10.60
C TYR A 227 12.24 10.64 -11.00
N TYR A 228 11.03 10.75 -10.46
CA TYR A 228 10.08 11.80 -10.78
C TYR A 228 9.95 12.81 -9.63
N ASP A 229 9.68 14.06 -10.00
CA ASP A 229 9.30 15.19 -9.13
C ASP A 229 7.89 15.72 -9.46
N THR A 230 7.18 15.05 -10.35
CA THR A 230 5.91 15.51 -10.88
C THR A 230 4.75 15.19 -9.95
N VAL A 231 3.79 16.12 -9.88
CA VAL A 231 2.50 15.95 -9.22
C VAL A 231 1.43 15.63 -10.25
N TYR A 232 0.57 14.66 -9.94
CA TYR A 232 -0.64 14.37 -10.69
C TYR A 232 -1.84 14.31 -9.76
N VAL A 233 -3.01 14.69 -10.26
CA VAL A 233 -4.25 14.66 -9.50
C VAL A 233 -5.27 13.82 -10.25
N LEU A 234 -5.77 12.76 -9.61
CA LEU A 234 -6.91 12.00 -10.10
C LEU A 234 -8.17 12.51 -9.43
N ASP A 235 -9.09 13.05 -10.23
CA ASP A 235 -10.47 13.25 -9.79
C ASP A 235 -11.20 11.90 -9.85
N THR A 236 -11.61 11.36 -8.70
CA THR A 236 -12.18 10.00 -8.63
C THR A 236 -13.62 9.95 -9.14
N VAL A 237 -14.32 11.09 -9.16
CA VAL A 237 -15.69 11.21 -9.68
C VAL A 237 -15.66 11.28 -11.20
N MET A 238 -14.84 12.18 -11.75
CA MET A 238 -14.70 12.37 -13.19
C MET A 238 -13.80 11.33 -13.85
N ARG A 239 -13.06 10.53 -13.05
CA ARG A 239 -12.04 9.57 -13.50
C ARG A 239 -11.04 10.22 -14.45
N ARG A 240 -10.60 11.43 -14.09
CA ARG A 240 -9.73 12.26 -14.92
C ARG A 240 -8.47 12.62 -14.18
N TRP A 241 -7.34 12.30 -14.80
CA TRP A 241 -6.03 12.79 -14.41
C TRP A 241 -5.82 14.21 -14.91
N THR A 242 -5.19 15.02 -14.08
CA THR A 242 -4.69 16.36 -14.42
C THR A 242 -3.26 16.48 -13.94
N LYS A 243 -2.39 17.07 -14.76
CA LYS A 243 -1.04 17.48 -14.35
C LYS A 243 -1.07 18.97 -13.99
N PRO A 244 -1.29 19.34 -12.72
CA PRO A 244 -1.39 20.75 -12.36
C PRO A 244 -0.06 21.47 -12.55
N ILE A 245 -0.14 22.78 -12.80
CA ILE A 245 1.01 23.67 -12.66
C ILE A 245 1.20 23.92 -11.17
N VAL A 246 2.38 23.55 -10.65
CA VAL A 246 2.73 23.72 -9.24
C VAL A 246 3.74 24.86 -9.13
N ALA A 247 3.45 25.84 -8.28
CA ALA A 247 4.33 26.97 -8.03
C ALA A 247 5.36 26.67 -6.92
N GLY A 248 6.35 27.56 -6.75
CA GLY A 248 7.36 27.45 -5.69
C GLY A 248 8.61 26.69 -6.14
N ALA A 249 9.50 26.43 -5.18
CA ALA A 249 10.68 25.61 -5.42
C ALA A 249 10.25 24.14 -5.44
N ASN A 250 10.64 23.40 -6.48
CA ASN A 250 10.31 21.98 -6.54
C ASN A 250 11.24 21.19 -5.63
N PRO A 251 10.73 20.20 -4.87
CA PRO A 251 11.60 19.25 -4.22
C PRO A 251 12.37 18.44 -5.27
N PRO A 252 13.57 17.94 -4.93
CA PRO A 252 14.29 17.00 -5.79
C PRO A 252 13.41 15.80 -6.19
N PRO A 253 13.57 15.27 -7.43
CA PRO A 253 12.95 14.02 -7.84
C PRO A 253 13.24 12.91 -6.83
N ARG A 254 12.22 12.15 -6.46
CA ARG A 254 12.36 11.20 -5.35
C ARG A 254 11.40 10.02 -5.41
N ARG A 255 11.84 8.88 -4.89
CA ARG A 255 11.01 7.70 -4.62
C ARG A 255 11.18 7.25 -3.17
N ALA A 256 10.33 6.34 -2.72
CA ALA A 256 10.36 5.73 -1.39
C ALA A 256 10.27 6.74 -0.23
N HIS A 257 9.71 7.92 -0.50
CA HIS A 257 9.38 8.92 0.51
C HIS A 257 8.01 8.60 1.11
N THR A 258 7.67 9.25 2.22
CA THR A 258 6.32 9.17 2.80
C THR A 258 5.62 10.52 2.74
N ALA A 259 4.30 10.49 2.82
CA ALA A 259 3.48 11.69 2.82
C ALA A 259 2.30 11.58 3.79
N VAL A 260 1.91 12.70 4.43
CA VAL A 260 0.69 12.81 5.25
C VAL A 260 -0.06 14.10 4.92
N LEU A 261 -1.38 14.11 5.02
CA LEU A 261 -2.20 15.31 4.83
C LEU A 261 -2.46 16.00 6.17
N TYR A 262 -2.05 17.26 6.33
CA TYR A 262 -2.33 18.06 7.52
C TYR A 262 -2.59 19.52 7.17
N LYS A 263 -3.71 20.07 7.67
CA LYS A 263 -4.14 21.47 7.47
C LYS A 263 -4.08 21.94 6.00
N GLY A 264 -4.61 21.12 5.08
CA GLY A 264 -4.66 21.45 3.64
C GLY A 264 -3.31 21.39 2.92
N LYS A 265 -2.29 20.80 3.55
CA LYS A 265 -0.97 20.58 2.95
C LYS A 265 -0.59 19.11 3.01
N ILE A 266 -0.01 18.60 1.93
CA ILE A 266 0.65 17.30 1.92
C ILE A 266 2.08 17.51 2.39
N TRP A 267 2.43 16.92 3.52
CA TRP A 267 3.76 16.93 4.10
C TRP A 267 4.54 15.73 3.60
N VAL A 268 5.69 15.96 2.99
CA VAL A 268 6.58 14.94 2.46
C VAL A 268 7.86 14.88 3.29
N PHE A 269 8.29 13.68 3.64
CA PHE A 269 9.56 13.47 4.33
C PHE A 269 10.41 12.37 3.67
N GLY A 270 11.70 12.67 3.51
CA GLY A 270 12.73 11.72 3.10
C GLY A 270 12.57 11.17 1.69
N GLY A 271 12.85 9.87 1.54
CA GLY A 271 12.99 9.17 0.26
C GLY A 271 14.44 9.14 -0.24
N GLY A 272 14.61 8.90 -1.53
CA GLY A 272 15.91 9.00 -2.20
C GLY A 272 15.77 9.57 -3.61
N ASN A 273 16.79 10.26 -4.09
CA ASN A 273 16.80 10.94 -5.40
C ASN A 273 17.63 10.21 -6.48
N GLY A 274 17.99 8.95 -6.22
CA GLY A 274 18.87 8.15 -7.09
C GLY A 274 20.37 8.36 -6.84
N MET A 275 20.75 9.35 -6.02
CA MET A 275 22.14 9.56 -5.58
C MET A 275 22.31 9.32 -4.09
N THR A 276 21.38 9.84 -3.28
CA THR A 276 21.42 9.73 -1.82
C THR A 276 20.01 9.55 -1.25
N ALA A 277 19.93 8.98 -0.05
CA ALA A 277 18.74 9.12 0.77
C ALA A 277 18.58 10.60 1.23
N LEU A 278 17.36 10.99 1.54
CA LEU A 278 16.96 12.35 1.93
C LEU A 278 16.38 12.37 3.36
N ASN A 279 16.44 13.52 4.02
CA ASN A 279 15.76 13.81 5.30
C ASN A 279 15.22 15.25 5.35
N ASP A 280 14.93 15.82 4.18
CA ASP A 280 14.26 17.10 4.04
C ASP A 280 12.75 16.95 4.27
N VAL A 281 12.11 18.06 4.62
CA VAL A 281 10.66 18.17 4.79
C VAL A 281 10.13 19.18 3.79
N TRP A 282 9.11 18.78 3.05
CA TRP A 282 8.46 19.63 2.05
C TRP A 282 6.96 19.65 2.29
N THR A 283 6.31 20.75 1.90
CA THR A 283 4.85 20.84 1.90
C THR A 283 4.32 21.22 0.53
N LEU A 284 3.30 20.51 0.07
CA LEU A 284 2.50 20.87 -1.09
C LEU A 284 1.17 21.43 -0.59
N ASP A 285 0.91 22.70 -0.86
CA ASP A 285 -0.41 23.28 -0.61
C ASP A 285 -1.44 22.66 -1.57
N VAL A 286 -2.44 21.99 -1.00
CA VAL A 286 -3.53 21.34 -1.72
C VAL A 286 -4.90 21.88 -1.30
N SER A 287 -4.94 22.99 -0.56
CA SER A 287 -6.19 23.68 -0.20
C SER A 287 -7.01 24.07 -1.43
N ASN A 288 -6.32 24.31 -2.56
CA ASN A 288 -6.90 24.40 -3.88
C ASN A 288 -6.06 23.59 -4.86
N THR A 289 -6.57 22.44 -5.31
CA THR A 289 -5.85 21.56 -6.24
C THR A 289 -5.56 22.18 -7.61
N GLY A 290 -6.20 23.30 -7.97
CA GLY A 290 -5.90 24.07 -9.18
C GLY A 290 -4.80 25.12 -9.01
N LYS A 291 -4.34 25.38 -7.78
CA LYS A 291 -3.31 26.36 -7.44
C LYS A 291 -2.38 25.80 -6.35
N MET A 292 -1.67 24.75 -6.71
CA MET A 292 -0.75 24.10 -5.78
C MET A 292 0.58 24.84 -5.69
N ARG A 293 1.24 24.75 -4.53
CA ARG A 293 2.56 25.34 -4.30
C ARG A 293 3.41 24.48 -3.39
N TRP A 294 4.67 24.28 -3.76
CA TRP A 294 5.68 23.66 -2.93
C TRP A 294 6.40 24.69 -2.06
N ASP A 295 6.69 24.27 -0.82
CA ASP A 295 7.55 24.96 0.13
C ASP A 295 8.47 23.97 0.84
N GLU A 296 9.76 24.27 0.88
CA GLU A 296 10.69 23.56 1.77
C GLU A 296 10.47 24.05 3.20
N VAL A 297 10.37 23.12 4.15
CA VAL A 297 10.13 23.44 5.56
C VAL A 297 11.40 23.22 6.35
N GLN A 298 11.90 24.30 6.95
CA GLN A 298 13.00 24.22 7.90
C GLN A 298 12.48 23.78 9.27
N THR A 299 12.97 22.64 9.74
CA THR A 299 12.59 22.05 11.04
C THR A 299 13.66 22.30 12.10
N THR A 300 13.26 22.21 13.37
CA THR A 300 14.15 22.34 14.53
C THR A 300 14.30 20.99 15.27
N GLY A 301 15.21 20.95 16.24
CA GLY A 301 15.55 19.72 16.96
C GLY A 301 16.48 18.80 16.16
N ARG A 302 16.82 17.65 16.75
CA ARG A 302 17.63 16.64 16.04
C ARG A 302 16.73 15.93 15.03
N LYS A 303 17.06 16.02 13.74
CA LYS A 303 16.32 15.30 12.70
C LYS A 303 16.74 13.82 12.60
N PRO A 304 15.85 12.93 12.14
CA PRO A 304 16.21 11.59 11.71
C PRO A 304 17.29 11.60 10.62
N SER A 305 18.12 10.56 10.59
CA SER A 305 19.02 10.28 9.46
C SER A 305 18.24 10.13 8.16
N HIS A 306 18.91 10.44 7.04
CA HIS A 306 18.40 10.22 5.68
C HIS A 306 17.80 8.83 5.54
N ARG A 307 16.60 8.71 4.94
CA ARG A 307 15.91 7.42 4.84
C ARG A 307 14.86 7.37 3.76
N GLY A 308 14.76 6.22 3.10
CA GLY A 308 13.65 5.80 2.25
C GLY A 308 12.98 4.53 2.79
N TYR A 309 11.82 4.17 2.23
CA TYR A 309 11.04 2.98 2.59
C TYR A 309 10.72 2.87 4.09
N HIS A 310 10.66 4.00 4.78
CA HIS A 310 10.04 4.13 6.09
C HIS A 310 8.53 4.24 5.92
N SER A 311 7.78 4.13 7.01
CA SER A 311 6.35 4.48 7.03
C SER A 311 6.13 5.78 7.80
N ALA A 312 5.02 6.47 7.49
CA ALA A 312 4.60 7.66 8.22
C ALA A 312 3.11 7.62 8.53
N ASN A 313 2.74 8.05 9.73
CA ASN A 313 1.35 8.21 10.15
C ASN A 313 1.17 9.58 10.78
N LEU A 314 -0.05 10.10 10.72
CA LEU A 314 -0.43 11.34 11.38
C LEU A 314 -1.33 11.03 12.58
N ALA A 315 -0.91 11.45 13.77
CA ALA A 315 -1.71 11.42 14.99
C ALA A 315 -1.87 12.87 15.49
N GLY A 316 -3.06 13.45 15.32
CA GLY A 316 -3.29 14.87 15.57
C GLY A 316 -2.42 15.75 14.67
N ASN A 317 -1.49 16.49 15.27
CA ASN A 317 -0.49 17.32 14.58
C ASN A 317 0.90 16.68 14.55
N ILE A 318 1.05 15.43 14.97
CA ILE A 318 2.34 14.73 15.03
C ILE A 318 2.46 13.77 13.86
N MET A 319 3.44 14.01 12.98
CA MET A 319 3.88 13.04 11.98
C MET A 319 4.85 12.06 12.62
N ILE A 320 4.51 10.77 12.64
CA ILE A 320 5.29 9.70 13.24
C ILE A 320 5.98 8.92 12.12
N ILE A 321 7.31 8.83 12.18
CA ILE A 321 8.17 8.10 11.24
C ILE A 321 8.63 6.80 11.90
N VAL A 322 8.53 5.68 11.18
CA VAL A 322 8.96 4.37 11.67
C VAL A 322 9.96 3.73 10.70
N GLY A 323 11.14 3.38 11.21
CA GLY A 323 12.15 2.60 10.50
C GLY A 323 12.67 3.25 9.21
N GLY A 324 12.81 2.43 8.16
CA GLY A 324 13.38 2.79 6.86
C GLY A 324 14.84 2.39 6.71
N SER A 325 15.47 2.84 5.63
CA SER A 325 16.90 2.61 5.37
C SER A 325 17.50 3.77 4.58
N ASP A 326 18.81 4.00 4.75
CA ASP A 326 19.61 4.90 3.91
C ASP A 326 20.32 4.17 2.75
N GLY A 327 20.04 2.87 2.57
CA GLY A 327 20.72 1.99 1.61
C GLY A 327 21.92 1.23 2.20
N LYS A 328 22.38 1.61 3.40
CA LYS A 328 23.44 0.90 4.14
C LYS A 328 22.89 0.24 5.40
N ASP A 329 22.17 1.01 6.22
CA ASP A 329 21.64 0.56 7.50
C ASP A 329 20.11 0.42 7.42
N CYS A 330 19.57 -0.63 8.04
CA CYS A 330 18.14 -0.76 8.28
C CYS A 330 17.81 -0.22 9.67
N PHE A 331 16.95 0.80 9.74
CA PHE A 331 16.65 1.51 10.98
C PHE A 331 15.54 0.83 11.79
N ASN A 332 15.66 0.92 13.10
CA ASN A 332 14.70 0.45 14.09
C ASN A 332 14.10 1.59 14.93
N ASP A 333 14.45 2.83 14.63
CA ASP A 333 14.06 4.00 15.40
C ASP A 333 12.70 4.55 14.98
N MET A 334 12.10 5.31 15.89
CA MET A 334 10.86 6.04 15.68
C MET A 334 11.08 7.52 15.99
N TRP A 335 10.52 8.38 15.14
CA TRP A 335 10.65 9.83 15.25
C TRP A 335 9.30 10.49 15.14
N CYS A 336 9.15 11.62 15.83
CA CYS A 336 7.97 12.45 15.76
C CYS A 336 8.36 13.85 15.29
N LEU A 337 7.66 14.37 14.28
CA LEU A 337 7.70 15.78 13.92
C LEU A 337 6.37 16.41 14.33
N ASN A 338 6.42 17.37 15.23
CA ASN A 338 5.25 18.22 15.49
C ASN A 338 5.11 19.21 14.33
N LEU A 339 4.00 19.11 13.58
CA LEU A 339 3.76 19.89 12.37
C LEU A 339 3.33 21.35 12.65
N ASP A 340 2.97 21.68 13.89
CA ASP A 340 2.68 23.05 14.30
C ASP A 340 3.95 23.78 14.79
N THR A 341 4.82 23.10 15.54
CA THR A 341 6.05 23.69 16.09
C THR A 341 7.30 23.42 15.25
N LEU A 342 7.20 22.53 14.26
CA LEU A 342 8.27 22.08 13.38
C LEU A 342 9.46 21.44 14.11
N ARG A 343 9.25 20.90 15.30
CA ARG A 343 10.30 20.28 16.11
C ARG A 343 10.29 18.76 15.98
N TRP A 344 11.45 18.18 15.68
CA TRP A 344 11.70 16.75 15.74
C TRP A 344 12.02 16.28 17.15
N THR A 345 11.43 15.15 17.55
CA THR A 345 11.75 14.41 18.77
C THR A 345 11.97 12.94 18.43
N LYS A 346 13.05 12.34 18.94
CA LYS A 346 13.27 10.89 18.85
C LYS A 346 12.46 10.21 19.94
N LEU A 347 11.68 9.19 19.61
CA LEU A 347 11.05 8.37 20.64
C LEU A 347 12.09 7.46 21.31
N ILE A 348 12.04 7.41 22.63
CA ILE A 348 12.80 6.45 23.43
C ILE A 348 11.88 5.26 23.66
N ILE A 349 12.24 4.11 23.12
CA ILE A 349 11.45 2.88 23.16
C ILE A 349 12.33 1.75 23.70
N ASP A 350 11.77 0.94 24.62
CA ASP A 350 12.52 -0.13 25.28
C ASP A 350 12.86 -1.27 24.32
N LYS A 351 11.90 -1.61 23.45
CA LYS A 351 12.04 -2.62 22.41
C LYS A 351 11.89 -1.97 21.06
N SER A 352 12.78 -2.31 20.13
CA SER A 352 12.80 -1.76 18.78
C SER A 352 13.02 -2.87 17.76
N TYR A 353 12.56 -2.63 16.53
CA TYR A 353 12.62 -3.61 15.46
C TYR A 353 13.09 -2.94 14.18
N ARG A 354 14.20 -3.42 13.61
CA ARG A 354 14.66 -2.95 12.31
C ARG A 354 13.63 -3.30 11.26
N ARG A 355 13.26 -2.34 10.42
CA ARG A 355 12.38 -2.60 9.28
C ARG A 355 12.40 -1.49 8.24
N LEU A 356 12.45 -1.89 6.98
CA LEU A 356 12.08 -1.07 5.82
C LEU A 356 11.00 -1.77 4.99
N SER A 357 10.34 -1.01 4.11
CA SER A 357 9.32 -1.51 3.17
C SER A 357 8.15 -2.23 3.85
N HIS A 358 7.94 -1.94 5.14
CA HIS A 358 6.77 -2.32 5.92
C HIS A 358 5.68 -1.28 5.69
N THR A 359 4.46 -1.62 6.04
CA THR A 359 3.41 -0.63 6.22
C THR A 359 3.19 -0.40 7.70
N SER A 360 2.70 0.79 8.03
CA SER A 360 2.11 1.02 9.34
C SER A 360 0.82 1.79 9.18
N THR A 361 -0.19 1.42 9.96
CA THR A 361 -1.52 2.03 9.89
C THR A 361 -1.99 2.37 11.30
N LEU A 362 -2.33 3.65 11.50
CA LEU A 362 -2.90 4.13 12.76
C LEU A 362 -4.34 3.62 12.92
N VAL A 363 -4.59 2.92 14.03
CA VAL A 363 -5.92 2.46 14.45
C VAL A 363 -6.10 2.83 15.92
N GLY A 364 -6.95 3.84 16.19
CA GLY A 364 -7.07 4.41 17.52
C GLY A 364 -5.71 4.91 18.02
N SER A 365 -5.27 4.43 19.19
CA SER A 365 -3.96 4.76 19.76
C SER A 365 -2.83 3.79 19.38
N TYR A 366 -3.07 2.86 18.43
CA TYR A 366 -2.07 1.87 18.03
C TYR A 366 -1.59 2.10 16.61
N LEU A 367 -0.28 1.96 16.39
CA LEU A 367 0.26 1.70 15.06
C LEU A 367 0.33 0.20 14.82
N PHE A 368 -0.41 -0.27 13.83
CA PHE A 368 -0.29 -1.64 13.31
C PHE A 368 0.81 -1.65 12.26
N ILE A 369 1.97 -2.21 12.60
CA ILE A 369 3.15 -2.29 11.75
C ILE A 369 3.22 -3.71 11.20
N ILE A 370 3.11 -3.88 9.88
CA ILE A 370 2.95 -5.19 9.25
C ILE A 370 4.11 -5.47 8.29
N GLY A 371 4.74 -6.62 8.49
CA GLY A 371 5.80 -7.15 7.64
C GLY A 371 6.99 -6.21 7.44
N GLY A 372 7.49 -6.15 6.21
CA GLY A 372 8.70 -5.42 5.82
C GLY A 372 9.92 -6.32 5.70
N HIS A 373 11.10 -5.72 5.81
CA HIS A 373 12.40 -6.40 5.78
C HIS A 373 13.30 -5.83 6.88
N ASP A 374 13.94 -6.67 7.70
CA ASP A 374 14.71 -6.23 8.89
C ASP A 374 16.19 -5.91 8.61
N GLY A 375 16.57 -5.99 7.34
CA GLY A 375 17.94 -5.87 6.85
C GLY A 375 18.60 -7.22 6.56
N THR A 376 17.95 -8.33 6.93
CA THR A 376 18.40 -9.70 6.64
C THR A 376 17.30 -10.50 5.95
N VAL A 377 16.09 -10.53 6.50
CA VAL A 377 14.97 -11.30 5.97
C VAL A 377 13.69 -10.47 5.87
N TYR A 378 12.77 -10.91 5.03
CA TYR A 378 11.41 -10.39 5.04
C TYR A 378 10.69 -10.83 6.32
N CYS A 379 9.89 -9.94 6.89
CA CYS A 379 9.13 -10.15 8.11
C CYS A 379 7.67 -10.47 7.79
N LYS A 380 7.02 -11.23 8.67
CA LYS A 380 5.57 -11.54 8.62
C LYS A 380 4.82 -11.09 9.87
N ASP A 381 5.52 -10.43 10.79
CA ASP A 381 4.98 -10.04 12.08
C ASP A 381 3.97 -8.90 11.94
N VAL A 382 3.03 -8.86 12.89
CA VAL A 382 2.13 -7.74 13.13
C VAL A 382 2.53 -7.17 14.48
N LEU A 383 3.21 -6.02 14.48
CA LEU A 383 3.57 -5.33 15.71
C LEU A 383 2.56 -4.24 16.02
N LEU A 384 2.12 -4.19 17.28
CA LEU A 384 1.23 -3.15 17.77
C LEU A 384 2.03 -2.22 18.68
N PHE A 385 2.25 -0.99 18.24
CA PHE A 385 2.89 0.03 19.06
C PHE A 385 1.82 0.95 19.64
N ASN A 386 1.70 0.97 20.97
CA ASN A 386 0.77 1.84 21.68
C ASN A 386 1.37 3.24 21.81
N LEU A 387 0.71 4.24 21.23
CA LEU A 387 1.14 5.64 21.22
C LEU A 387 0.92 6.36 22.56
N ILE A 388 0.13 5.80 23.48
CA ILE A 388 -0.06 6.34 24.83
C ILE A 388 1.08 5.90 25.75
N THR A 389 1.38 4.60 25.76
CA THR A 389 2.43 4.03 26.62
C THR A 389 3.81 4.08 25.98
N LEU A 390 3.89 4.42 24.69
CA LEU A 390 5.10 4.40 23.87
C LEU A 390 5.83 3.05 23.90
N SER A 391 5.06 1.96 23.90
CA SER A 391 5.58 0.60 24.00
C SER A 391 4.91 -0.36 23.03
N PHE A 392 5.63 -1.42 22.66
CA PHE A 392 5.07 -2.51 21.88
C PHE A 392 4.25 -3.44 22.79
N GLU A 393 3.02 -3.71 22.38
CA GLU A 393 2.13 -4.63 23.08
C GLU A 393 1.93 -5.90 22.24
N PRO A 394 2.29 -7.08 22.78
CA PRO A 394 2.08 -8.32 22.05
C PRO A 394 0.59 -8.61 21.93
N ARG A 395 0.12 -8.88 20.70
CA ARG A 395 -1.20 -9.45 20.45
C ARG A 395 -1.08 -10.63 19.50
N GLU A 396 -1.75 -11.71 19.83
CA GLU A 396 -1.81 -12.88 18.96
C GLU A 396 -2.72 -12.60 17.77
N THR A 397 -2.31 -13.11 16.61
CA THR A 397 -3.12 -13.13 15.39
C THR A 397 -3.44 -14.59 15.07
N LEU A 398 -4.69 -14.85 14.72
CA LEU A 398 -5.19 -16.16 14.34
C LEU A 398 -5.48 -16.21 12.84
N GLY A 399 -5.86 -17.38 12.33
CA GLY A 399 -6.20 -17.58 10.92
C GLY A 399 -4.96 -17.74 10.03
N LYS A 400 -5.10 -17.39 8.75
CA LYS A 400 -4.06 -17.60 7.73
C LYS A 400 -3.23 -16.33 7.55
N ALA A 401 -2.23 -16.17 8.40
CA ALA A 401 -1.33 -15.02 8.36
C ALA A 401 -0.58 -14.91 7.02
N PRO A 402 -0.23 -13.69 6.57
CA PRO A 402 0.56 -13.49 5.36
C PRO A 402 1.94 -14.16 5.45
N SER A 403 2.41 -14.72 4.34
CA SER A 403 3.83 -15.05 4.17
C SER A 403 4.69 -13.79 4.31
N PRO A 404 5.97 -13.92 4.75
CA PRO A 404 6.86 -12.77 4.91
C PRO A 404 6.94 -11.92 3.66
N ARG A 405 6.77 -10.60 3.79
CA ARG A 405 6.70 -9.68 2.65
C ARG A 405 6.94 -8.22 3.02
N GLY A 406 7.48 -7.47 2.08
CA GLY A 406 7.55 -6.01 2.10
C GLY A 406 6.90 -5.42 0.85
N TYR A 407 6.96 -4.11 0.68
CA TYR A 407 6.47 -3.37 -0.48
C TYR A 407 4.97 -3.56 -0.78
N HIS A 408 4.21 -4.04 0.21
CA HIS A 408 2.76 -4.16 0.17
C HIS A 408 2.12 -2.85 0.66
N VAL A 409 0.81 -2.75 0.53
CA VAL A 409 0.03 -1.64 1.11
C VAL A 409 -0.98 -2.21 2.11
N THR A 410 -1.12 -1.56 3.27
CA THR A 410 -2.19 -1.86 4.22
C THR A 410 -3.11 -0.66 4.34
N LEU A 411 -4.41 -0.93 4.30
CA LEU A 411 -5.45 0.07 4.33
C LEU A 411 -6.46 -0.27 5.43
N LEU A 412 -6.74 0.69 6.31
CA LEU A 412 -7.83 0.57 7.27
C LEU A 412 -9.15 0.98 6.61
N ALA A 413 -10.13 0.10 6.61
CA ALA A 413 -11.49 0.41 6.16
C ALA A 413 -12.49 -0.52 6.82
N ASP A 414 -13.65 0.02 7.23
CA ASP A 414 -14.74 -0.75 7.87
C ASP A 414 -14.18 -1.76 8.89
N SER A 415 -13.44 -1.23 9.86
CA SER A 415 -12.96 -2.03 10.99
C SER A 415 -11.97 -3.15 10.62
N ARG A 416 -11.43 -3.16 9.40
CA ARG A 416 -10.54 -4.20 8.87
C ARG A 416 -9.28 -3.57 8.29
N LEU A 417 -8.15 -4.27 8.41
CA LEU A 417 -6.96 -3.93 7.64
C LEU A 417 -6.90 -4.81 6.39
N PHE A 418 -6.99 -4.18 5.23
CA PHE A 418 -6.80 -4.82 3.93
C PHE A 418 -5.33 -4.74 3.55
N LEU A 419 -4.71 -5.87 3.25
CA LEU A 419 -3.35 -5.96 2.75
C LEU A 419 -3.35 -6.29 1.26
N PHE A 420 -2.70 -5.45 0.46
CA PHE A 420 -2.60 -5.60 -0.99
C PHE A 420 -1.17 -5.94 -1.39
N GLY A 421 -1.02 -7.10 -2.04
CA GLY A 421 0.19 -7.54 -2.72
C GLY A 421 1.46 -7.59 -1.88
N GLY A 422 2.57 -7.11 -2.45
CA GLY A 422 3.90 -7.14 -1.84
C GLY A 422 4.88 -8.05 -2.54
N PHE A 423 6.06 -8.22 -1.95
CA PHE A 423 7.16 -9.04 -2.48
C PHE A 423 7.99 -9.63 -1.33
N ASN A 424 8.47 -10.85 -1.50
CA ASN A 424 9.29 -11.56 -0.50
C ASN A 424 10.74 -11.80 -0.95
N GLY A 425 11.23 -11.12 -1.99
CA GLY A 425 12.57 -11.36 -2.54
C GLY A 425 12.58 -12.36 -3.70
N ILE A 426 11.54 -13.17 -3.84
CA ILE A 426 11.48 -14.23 -4.86
C ILE A 426 10.27 -14.01 -5.77
N THR A 427 9.09 -13.86 -5.18
CA THR A 427 7.82 -13.77 -5.90
C THR A 427 6.98 -12.62 -5.37
N PRO A 428 6.34 -11.86 -6.25
CA PRO A 428 5.36 -10.87 -5.84
C PRO A 428 4.04 -11.55 -5.45
N PHE A 429 3.24 -10.91 -4.60
CA PHE A 429 1.95 -11.40 -4.15
C PHE A 429 0.80 -10.67 -4.84
N GLU A 430 -0.25 -11.42 -5.20
CA GLU A 430 -1.45 -10.92 -5.89
C GLU A 430 -2.69 -10.90 -4.99
N GLU A 431 -2.62 -11.57 -3.84
CA GLU A 431 -3.75 -11.73 -2.94
C GLU A 431 -4.11 -10.45 -2.20
N VAL A 432 -5.39 -10.32 -1.90
CA VAL A 432 -5.90 -9.38 -0.91
C VAL A 432 -6.17 -10.17 0.36
N LEU A 433 -5.51 -9.77 1.45
CA LEU A 433 -5.73 -10.35 2.78
C LEU A 433 -6.47 -9.35 3.65
N ILE A 434 -7.26 -9.88 4.59
CA ILE A 434 -8.01 -9.09 5.56
C ILE A 434 -7.53 -9.51 6.94
N LEU A 435 -7.13 -8.54 7.75
CA LEU A 435 -7.03 -8.69 9.19
C LEU A 435 -8.29 -8.08 9.81
N ASP A 436 -9.19 -8.95 10.23
CA ASP A 436 -10.34 -8.56 11.03
C ASP A 436 -9.83 -8.13 12.42
N LEU A 437 -10.12 -6.89 12.78
CA LEU A 437 -9.68 -6.37 14.06
C LEU A 437 -10.65 -6.85 15.15
N ALA A 438 -10.10 -7.35 16.26
CA ALA A 438 -10.86 -7.83 17.40
C ALA A 438 -11.86 -6.76 17.90
N ALA A 439 -12.99 -7.17 18.49
CA ALA A 439 -13.88 -6.24 19.21
C ALA A 439 -13.12 -5.40 20.27
N ALA A 440 -12.04 -5.94 20.82
CA ALA A 440 -11.14 -5.29 21.79
C ALA A 440 -10.05 -4.40 21.15
N ALA A 441 -9.95 -4.32 19.82
CA ALA A 441 -9.22 -3.27 19.13
C ALA A 441 -10.01 -1.93 19.12
N TYR A 442 -11.30 -1.95 19.47
CA TYR A 442 -12.19 -0.77 19.47
C TYR A 442 -12.49 -0.17 20.85
N LEU A 443 -12.04 -0.78 21.95
CA LEU A 443 -12.40 -0.35 23.30
C LEU A 443 -11.15 0.11 24.07
N PRO A 444 -11.03 1.40 24.46
CA PRO A 444 -11.77 2.60 24.04
C PRO A 444 -11.08 3.28 22.85
N GLN A 445 -11.85 3.71 21.85
CA GLN A 445 -11.39 4.71 20.90
C GLN A 445 -11.03 5.98 21.67
N VAL A 446 -9.78 6.12 22.07
CA VAL A 446 -9.21 7.43 22.27
C VAL A 446 -9.10 8.04 20.88
N THR A 447 -10.22 8.61 20.41
CA THR A 447 -10.29 9.30 19.10
C THR A 447 -9.47 10.58 19.10
N HIS A 448 -9.20 11.09 20.30
CA HIS A 448 -8.40 12.28 20.57
C HIS A 448 -7.48 11.96 21.74
N PHE A 449 -6.20 11.71 21.43
CA PHE A 449 -5.12 11.70 22.40
C PHE A 449 -4.08 12.70 21.97
N ASP A 450 -3.50 13.38 22.96
CA ASP A 450 -2.32 14.20 22.75
C ASP A 450 -1.09 13.32 22.98
N LEU A 451 -0.24 13.26 21.95
CA LEU A 451 1.09 12.71 22.09
C LEU A 451 1.95 13.71 22.86
N HIS A 452 2.07 13.50 24.17
CA HIS A 452 3.03 14.22 25.00
C HIS A 452 4.44 13.69 24.72
N LEU A 453 5.11 14.32 23.76
CA LEU A 453 6.51 14.04 23.48
C LEU A 453 7.37 14.56 24.65
N PRO A 454 8.40 13.81 25.07
CA PRO A 454 9.37 14.33 26.03
C PRO A 454 10.05 15.58 25.44
N GLU A 455 10.26 16.60 26.28
CA GLU A 455 10.86 17.88 25.90
C GLU A 455 12.30 17.74 25.39
#